data_AF-A0A7L0CQU7-F1
#
_entry.id   AF-A0A7L0CQU7-F1
#
_cell.length_a   1.000
_cell.length_b   1.000
_cell.length_c   1.000
_cell.angle_alpha   90.00
_cell.angle_beta   90.00
_cell.angle_gamma   90.00
#
_symmetry.space_group_name_H-M   'P 1'
#
loop_
_entity.id
_entity.type
_entity.pdbx_description
1 polymer ?
#
loop_
_entity_poly.entity_id
_entity_poly.type
_entity_poly.pdbx_seq_one_letter_code
_entity_poly.pdbx_strand_id
1 'polypeptide(L)'
;VQVFPPLNFTLTVSALAQVLLHWKPNPNQEEKNYTVRYDVKILSPVAEEYDTAKTHSIYTAVLHNGFSAQIRTLLLHNNLQMKSDWVKEKLLPLPGAPETSVTNLSCVTRITISSTVSLHCTWLPGQGAPEDTEYFLFYRYETYTEECQDYTKDKWNRNTECRFLVTHIDPEEIDNLIVIHINGSSKYATIKPFQQLFNQNAIEKVNVPRNVTVFLEQNDLLATWEKPISPFRKECFEYEFSLCNLKSGSKQILKISSNNFRLQIDVTCRYSIQIRANHHICLRRGFWSDWSEIIYVGKNDVLLSYNIITLLESRCCLI
;
A
#
# COMPACT_ATOMS: atom_id res chain seq x y z
N VAL A 1 0.91 -5.02 -48.72
CA VAL A 1 2.20 -4.68 -48.08
C VAL A 1 2.52 -5.79 -47.13
N GLN A 2 3.66 -6.45 -47.28
CA GLN A 2 4.11 -7.43 -46.31
C GLN A 2 4.68 -6.69 -45.09
N VAL A 3 4.27 -7.08 -43.89
CA VAL A 3 4.78 -6.50 -42.64
C VAL A 3 5.60 -7.55 -41.93
N PHE A 4 6.86 -7.24 -41.66
CA PHE A 4 7.78 -8.17 -41.03
C PHE A 4 7.82 -7.99 -39.51
N PRO A 5 7.93 -9.09 -38.75
CA PRO A 5 8.05 -9.02 -37.30
C PRO A 5 9.37 -8.37 -36.89
N PRO A 6 9.42 -7.72 -35.72
CA PRO A 6 10.64 -7.15 -35.16
C PRO A 6 11.66 -8.26 -34.86
N LEU A 7 12.95 -7.90 -34.84
CA LEU A 7 14.05 -8.84 -34.59
C LEU A 7 14.65 -8.63 -33.20
N ASN A 8 15.35 -9.65 -32.69
CA ASN A 8 16.07 -9.61 -31.42
C ASN A 8 15.22 -9.10 -30.26
N PHE A 9 13.97 -9.58 -30.15
CA PHE A 9 13.16 -9.29 -28.99
C PHE A 9 13.80 -9.95 -27.76
N THR A 10 14.08 -9.16 -26.73
CA THR A 10 14.68 -9.62 -25.48
C THR A 10 13.96 -9.04 -24.28
N LEU A 11 14.00 -9.80 -23.19
CA LEU A 11 13.50 -9.43 -21.88
C LEU A 11 14.67 -9.44 -20.90
N THR A 12 14.98 -8.31 -20.28
CA THR A 12 16.04 -8.22 -19.28
C THR A 12 15.51 -7.63 -17.98
N VAL A 13 15.87 -8.21 -16.85
CA VAL A 13 15.51 -7.66 -15.53
C VAL A 13 16.43 -6.48 -15.26
N SER A 14 15.88 -5.26 -15.24
CA SER A 14 16.64 -4.03 -15.05
C SER A 14 16.68 -3.56 -13.60
N ALA A 15 15.66 -3.89 -12.80
CA ALA A 15 15.56 -3.59 -11.37
C ALA A 15 14.57 -4.55 -10.69
N LEU A 16 14.38 -4.42 -9.36
CA LEU A 16 13.38 -5.22 -8.63
C LEU A 16 11.99 -5.07 -9.24
N ALA A 17 11.38 -6.19 -9.64
CA ALA A 17 10.08 -6.22 -10.29
C ALA A 17 10.00 -5.30 -11.54
N GLN A 18 11.11 -5.11 -12.27
CA GLN A 18 11.14 -4.30 -13.49
C GLN A 18 11.83 -5.05 -14.62
N VAL A 19 11.21 -5.02 -15.80
CA VAL A 19 11.69 -5.67 -17.02
C VAL A 19 11.84 -4.62 -18.12
N LEU A 20 12.99 -4.65 -18.77
CA LEU A 20 13.25 -3.95 -20.02
C LEU A 20 12.92 -4.90 -21.18
N LEU A 21 11.91 -4.53 -21.96
CA LEU A 21 11.58 -5.12 -23.25
C LEU A 21 12.39 -4.35 -24.30
N HIS A 22 13.16 -5.05 -25.12
CA HIS A 22 13.97 -4.42 -26.17
C HIS A 22 13.87 -5.22 -27.47
N TRP A 23 13.80 -4.54 -28.61
CA TRP A 23 13.78 -5.16 -29.93
C TRP A 23 14.44 -4.27 -30.98
N LYS A 24 14.65 -4.81 -32.19
CA LYS A 24 15.15 -4.07 -33.35
C LYS A 24 14.11 -4.06 -34.47
N PRO A 25 13.99 -2.96 -35.22
CA PRO A 25 13.19 -2.94 -36.45
C PRO A 25 13.70 -4.00 -37.43
N ASN A 26 12.80 -4.54 -38.26
CA ASN A 26 13.19 -5.47 -39.29
C ASN A 26 13.82 -4.71 -40.48
N PRO A 27 15.09 -4.99 -40.86
CA PRO A 27 15.75 -4.27 -41.95
C PRO A 27 15.12 -4.53 -43.32
N ASN A 28 14.36 -5.62 -43.47
CA ASN A 28 13.67 -5.95 -44.72
C ASN A 28 12.32 -5.23 -44.85
N GLN A 29 11.94 -4.41 -43.87
CA GLN A 29 10.68 -3.67 -43.94
C GLN A 29 10.77 -2.55 -44.98
N GLU A 30 9.80 -2.50 -45.89
CA GLU A 30 9.75 -1.47 -46.93
C GLU A 30 9.78 -0.04 -46.34
N GLU A 31 10.78 0.74 -46.73
CA GLU A 31 10.90 2.17 -46.44
C GLU A 31 9.98 2.97 -47.38
N LYS A 32 8.69 3.02 -47.07
CA LYS A 32 7.72 3.92 -47.72
C LYS A 32 7.19 4.94 -46.71
N ASN A 33 6.22 5.77 -47.11
CA ASN A 33 5.53 6.73 -46.23
C ASN A 33 4.57 6.01 -45.26
N TYR A 34 5.14 5.18 -44.38
CA TYR A 34 4.46 4.43 -43.32
C TYR A 34 4.88 4.96 -41.95
N THR A 35 3.93 5.10 -41.03
CA THR A 35 4.27 5.26 -39.62
C THR A 35 4.43 3.88 -38.99
N VAL A 36 5.64 3.56 -38.55
CA VAL A 36 5.96 2.30 -37.87
C VAL A 36 5.73 2.44 -36.37
N ARG A 37 4.93 1.53 -35.81
CA ARG A 37 4.70 1.35 -34.38
C ARG A 37 4.83 -0.12 -34.03
N TYR A 38 4.77 -0.43 -32.74
CA TYR A 38 4.84 -1.77 -32.22
C TYR A 38 3.71 -2.00 -31.24
N ASP A 39 2.91 -3.04 -31.49
CA ASP A 39 1.96 -3.54 -30.49
C ASP A 39 2.75 -4.42 -29.52
N VAL A 40 2.63 -4.12 -28.22
CA VAL A 40 3.21 -4.90 -27.14
C VAL A 40 2.08 -5.50 -26.33
N LYS A 41 2.17 -6.79 -26.07
CA LYS A 41 1.21 -7.51 -25.24
C LYS A 41 1.92 -8.26 -24.12
N ILE A 42 1.64 -7.87 -22.89
CA ILE A 42 2.03 -8.61 -21.70
C ILE A 42 1.04 -9.76 -21.54
N LEU A 43 1.56 -10.98 -21.42
CA LEU A 43 0.76 -12.20 -21.29
C LEU A 43 0.69 -12.69 -19.84
N SER A 44 1.76 -12.45 -19.06
CA SER A 44 1.89 -12.82 -17.66
C SER A 44 2.87 -11.85 -16.97
N PRO A 45 2.62 -11.40 -15.73
CA PRO A 45 1.60 -11.89 -14.78
C PRO A 45 0.18 -11.33 -14.97
N VAL A 46 0.04 -10.14 -15.56
CA VAL A 46 -1.25 -9.49 -15.83
C VAL A 46 -1.32 -9.17 -17.31
N ALA A 47 -2.44 -9.52 -17.95
CA ALA A 47 -2.63 -9.29 -19.36
C ALA A 47 -2.84 -7.79 -19.63
N GLU A 48 -1.99 -7.21 -20.47
CA GLU A 48 -2.04 -5.81 -20.86
C GLU A 48 -1.61 -5.66 -22.31
N GLU A 49 -2.20 -4.72 -23.04
CA GLU A 49 -1.88 -4.47 -24.44
C GLU A 49 -1.80 -2.95 -24.67
N TYR A 50 -0.71 -2.51 -25.29
CA TYR A 50 -0.45 -1.12 -25.61
C TYR A 50 0.42 -1.02 -26.86
N ASP A 51 0.53 0.16 -27.45
CA ASP A 51 1.35 0.40 -28.63
C ASP A 51 2.39 1.51 -28.39
N THR A 52 3.55 1.39 -29.05
CA THR A 52 4.65 2.35 -28.90
C THR A 52 5.39 2.57 -30.22
N ALA A 53 5.94 3.77 -30.40
CA ALA A 53 6.86 4.06 -31.51
C ALA A 53 8.33 3.74 -31.16
N LYS A 54 8.63 3.50 -29.88
CA LYS A 54 9.98 3.18 -29.41
C LYS A 54 10.31 1.72 -29.69
N THR A 55 11.60 1.39 -29.73
CA THR A 55 12.11 0.01 -29.86
C THR A 55 12.45 -0.62 -28.50
N HIS A 56 11.96 -0.01 -27.42
CA HIS A 56 12.08 -0.51 -26.07
C HIS A 56 10.87 -0.08 -25.24
N SER A 57 10.63 -0.80 -24.15
CA SER A 57 9.63 -0.47 -23.15
C SER A 57 10.10 -0.96 -21.78
N ILE A 58 9.89 -0.16 -20.74
CA ILE A 58 10.16 -0.55 -19.35
C ILE A 58 8.82 -0.86 -18.71
N TYR A 59 8.72 -2.02 -18.07
CA TYR A 59 7.49 -2.49 -17.45
C TYR A 59 7.75 -2.95 -16.02
N THR A 60 6.91 -2.52 -15.07
CA THR A 60 7.02 -2.91 -13.66
C THR A 60 5.99 -3.99 -13.36
N ALA A 61 6.43 -5.18 -12.95
CA ALA A 61 5.58 -6.35 -12.72
C ALA A 61 6.21 -7.33 -11.73
N VAL A 62 5.36 -8.13 -11.07
CA VAL A 62 5.80 -9.28 -10.29
C VAL A 62 6.51 -10.30 -11.18
N LEU A 63 7.75 -10.68 -10.85
CA LEU A 63 8.59 -11.57 -11.67
C LEU A 63 8.86 -12.95 -11.05
N HIS A 64 8.53 -13.15 -9.77
CA HIS A 64 8.86 -14.40 -9.09
C HIS A 64 8.22 -15.65 -9.73
N ASN A 65 7.09 -15.50 -10.42
CA ASN A 65 6.42 -16.58 -11.18
C ASN A 65 6.72 -16.55 -12.69
N GLY A 66 7.73 -15.79 -13.11
CA GLY A 66 8.08 -15.58 -14.51
C GLY A 66 7.28 -14.44 -15.13
N PHE A 67 7.68 -14.08 -16.34
CA PHE A 67 7.11 -12.97 -17.09
C PHE A 67 7.08 -13.37 -18.56
N SER A 68 6.05 -12.99 -19.30
CA SER A 68 6.03 -13.24 -20.74
C SER A 68 5.31 -12.15 -21.49
N ALA A 69 5.87 -11.81 -22.64
CA ALA A 69 5.36 -10.77 -23.49
C ALA A 69 5.52 -11.18 -24.95
N GLN A 70 4.76 -10.54 -25.82
CA GLN A 70 4.90 -10.66 -27.25
C GLN A 70 4.78 -9.30 -27.91
N ILE A 71 5.47 -9.14 -29.04
CA ILE A 71 5.50 -7.89 -29.79
C ILE A 71 5.24 -8.17 -31.27
N ARG A 72 4.68 -7.18 -31.97
CA ARG A 72 4.59 -7.21 -33.44
C ARG A 72 4.71 -5.79 -34.00
N THR A 73 5.19 -5.70 -35.24
CA THR A 73 5.18 -4.46 -36.01
C THR A 73 3.76 -4.11 -36.45
N LEU A 74 3.39 -2.84 -36.26
CA LEU A 74 2.17 -2.19 -36.73
C LEU A 74 2.56 -1.08 -37.73
N LEU A 75 2.12 -1.18 -38.97
CA LEU A 75 2.27 -0.12 -39.98
C LEU A 75 0.95 0.62 -40.16
N LEU A 76 1.02 1.94 -40.11
CA LEU A 76 -0.11 2.84 -40.34
C LEU A 76 0.07 3.58 -41.67
N HIS A 77 -0.95 3.52 -42.53
CA HIS A 77 -0.99 4.25 -43.81
C HIS A 77 -2.42 4.63 -44.18
N ASN A 78 -2.73 5.91 -44.37
CA ASN A 78 -4.05 6.38 -44.85
C ASN A 78 -5.24 5.65 -44.17
N ASN A 79 -5.21 5.55 -42.83
CA ASN A 79 -6.19 4.85 -41.97
C ASN A 79 -6.21 3.32 -42.06
N LEU A 80 -5.34 2.69 -42.85
CA LEU A 80 -5.15 1.25 -42.86
C LEU A 80 -4.09 0.84 -41.83
N GLN A 81 -4.38 -0.26 -41.12
CA GLN A 81 -3.47 -0.90 -40.18
C GLN A 81 -3.03 -2.24 -40.72
N MET A 82 -1.72 -2.43 -40.86
CA MET A 82 -1.13 -3.68 -41.32
C MET A 82 -0.21 -4.22 -40.22
N LYS A 83 -0.33 -5.51 -39.91
CA LYS A 83 0.28 -6.14 -38.74
C LYS A 83 1.15 -7.31 -39.18
N SER A 84 2.29 -7.47 -38.52
CA SER A 84 3.13 -8.68 -38.65
C SER A 84 2.68 -9.77 -37.67
N ASP A 85 3.30 -10.94 -37.80
CA ASP A 85 3.23 -12.01 -36.82
C ASP A 85 3.82 -11.59 -35.47
N TRP A 86 3.37 -12.26 -34.41
CA TRP A 86 3.87 -12.04 -33.06
C TRP A 86 5.22 -12.70 -32.83
N VAL A 87 6.14 -11.97 -32.19
CA VAL A 87 7.37 -12.51 -31.61
C VAL A 87 7.19 -12.57 -30.11
N LYS A 88 7.39 -13.74 -29.51
CA LYS A 88 7.14 -13.98 -28.10
C LYS A 88 8.44 -14.28 -27.37
N GLU A 89 8.58 -13.72 -26.17
CA GLU A 89 9.65 -14.04 -25.24
C GLU A 89 9.13 -14.27 -23.83
N LYS A 90 9.92 -14.97 -23.01
CA LYS A 90 9.58 -15.22 -21.61
C LYS A 90 10.79 -15.25 -20.68
N LEU A 91 10.61 -14.69 -19.49
CA LEU A 91 11.47 -14.93 -18.33
C LEU A 91 10.91 -16.13 -17.55
N LEU A 92 11.80 -17.06 -17.24
CA LEU A 92 11.46 -18.22 -16.42
C LEU A 92 11.18 -17.78 -14.97
N PRO A 93 10.33 -18.53 -14.23
CA PRO A 93 10.15 -18.31 -12.81
C PRO A 93 11.47 -18.37 -12.05
N LEU A 94 11.59 -17.56 -11.00
CA LEU A 94 12.74 -17.63 -10.09
C LEU A 94 12.80 -19.01 -9.41
N PRO A 95 13.99 -19.55 -9.09
CA PRO A 95 14.13 -20.88 -8.52
C PRO A 95 13.55 -20.98 -7.10
N GLY A 96 13.39 -22.21 -6.62
CA GLY A 96 12.83 -22.53 -5.31
C GLY A 96 11.44 -23.15 -5.39
N ALA A 97 11.13 -24.04 -4.44
CA ALA A 97 9.85 -24.72 -4.41
C ALA A 97 8.74 -23.77 -3.87
N PRO A 98 7.53 -23.74 -4.45
CA PRO A 98 6.49 -22.76 -4.08
C PRO A 98 6.20 -22.69 -2.58
N GLU A 99 6.24 -23.81 -1.88
CA GLU A 99 5.98 -23.94 -0.44
C GLU A 99 7.04 -23.28 0.45
N THR A 100 8.23 -23.00 -0.09
CA THR A 100 9.29 -22.27 0.62
C THR A 100 9.09 -20.76 0.58
N SER A 101 8.21 -20.25 -0.28
CA SER A 101 7.95 -18.82 -0.41
C SER A 101 7.19 -18.28 0.79
N VAL A 102 7.45 -17.01 1.15
CA VAL A 102 6.69 -16.34 2.20
C VAL A 102 5.23 -16.19 1.82
N THR A 103 4.36 -16.11 2.83
CA THR A 103 2.92 -15.95 2.67
C THR A 103 2.42 -14.79 3.53
N ASN A 104 1.20 -14.31 3.27
CA ASN A 104 0.54 -13.26 4.05
C ASN A 104 1.39 -11.99 4.23
N LEU A 105 2.06 -11.54 3.16
CA LEU A 105 2.74 -10.27 3.17
C LEU A 105 1.73 -9.13 3.37
N SER A 106 1.94 -8.34 4.42
CA SER A 106 1.20 -7.12 4.70
C SER A 106 2.19 -5.98 4.90
N CYS A 107 1.98 -4.87 4.22
CA CYS A 107 2.79 -3.66 4.39
C CYS A 107 1.89 -2.47 4.68
N VAL A 108 2.38 -1.57 5.53
CA VAL A 108 1.71 -0.34 5.92
C VAL A 108 2.72 0.81 5.90
N THR A 109 2.36 1.91 5.25
CA THR A 109 3.12 3.15 5.30
C THR A 109 2.47 4.14 6.26
N ARG A 110 3.29 4.98 6.90
CA ARG A 110 2.83 6.12 7.71
C ARG A 110 3.71 7.32 7.46
N ILE A 111 3.08 8.48 7.26
CA ILE A 111 3.78 9.77 7.18
C ILE A 111 4.19 10.18 8.60
N THR A 112 5.46 10.54 8.78
CA THR A 112 6.03 10.93 10.07
C THR A 112 5.90 12.44 10.31
N ILE A 113 6.18 12.89 11.54
CA ILE A 113 6.21 14.32 11.91
C ILE A 113 7.23 15.14 11.11
N SER A 114 8.27 14.50 10.56
CA SER A 114 9.31 15.13 9.74
C SER A 114 8.97 15.10 8.24
N SER A 115 7.72 14.83 7.89
CA SER A 115 7.25 14.71 6.49
C SER A 115 8.02 13.64 5.70
N THR A 116 8.49 12.59 6.36
CA THR A 116 9.07 11.40 5.71
C THR A 116 8.09 10.24 5.79
N VAL A 117 8.25 9.22 4.95
CA VAL A 117 7.41 8.02 5.00
C VAL A 117 8.15 6.89 5.70
N SER A 118 7.52 6.29 6.69
CA SER A 118 7.95 5.01 7.28
C SER A 118 7.22 3.86 6.60
N LEU A 119 7.87 2.71 6.48
CA LEU A 119 7.32 1.49 5.90
C LEU A 119 7.49 0.35 6.89
N HIS A 120 6.38 -0.34 7.19
CA HIS A 120 6.37 -1.50 8.08
C HIS A 120 5.74 -2.68 7.36
N CYS A 121 6.46 -3.80 7.30
CA CYS A 121 6.00 -5.00 6.62
C CYS A 121 6.10 -6.22 7.52
N THR A 122 5.13 -7.12 7.41
CA THR A 122 5.07 -8.41 8.11
C THR A 122 4.74 -9.52 7.12
N TRP A 123 5.24 -10.73 7.39
CA TRP A 123 4.96 -11.91 6.59
C TRP A 123 5.04 -13.18 7.43
N LEU A 124 4.50 -14.28 6.89
CA LEU A 124 4.65 -15.61 7.45
C LEU A 124 5.69 -16.41 6.65
N PRO A 125 6.60 -17.12 7.30
CA PRO A 125 7.49 -18.09 6.65
C PRO A 125 6.70 -19.12 5.83
N GLY A 126 7.28 -19.57 4.72
CA GLY A 126 6.69 -20.63 3.90
C GLY A 126 6.52 -21.92 4.70
N GLN A 127 5.43 -22.65 4.47
CA GLN A 127 5.13 -23.90 5.18
C GLN A 127 6.17 -25.01 4.91
N GLY A 128 6.82 -24.97 3.74
CA GLY A 128 7.93 -25.85 3.40
C GLY A 128 9.32 -25.22 3.56
N ALA A 129 9.40 -24.01 4.13
CA ALA A 129 10.69 -23.37 4.38
C ALA A 129 11.38 -24.03 5.58
N PRO A 130 12.65 -24.48 5.44
CA PRO A 130 13.43 -25.02 6.56
C PRO A 130 13.54 -24.06 7.76
N GLU A 131 13.77 -24.60 8.95
CA GLU A 131 13.89 -23.79 10.18
C GLU A 131 15.11 -22.85 10.16
N ASP A 132 16.16 -23.18 9.41
CA ASP A 132 17.36 -22.34 9.25
C ASP A 132 17.19 -21.21 8.23
N THR A 133 15.98 -21.03 7.67
CA THR A 133 15.74 -20.03 6.63
C THR A 133 15.89 -18.62 7.18
N GLU A 134 16.77 -17.83 6.55
CA GLU A 134 16.86 -16.40 6.77
C GLU A 134 16.20 -15.65 5.62
N TYR A 135 15.33 -14.69 5.92
CA TYR A 135 14.62 -13.87 4.94
C TYR A 135 15.19 -12.45 4.89
N PHE A 136 15.26 -11.88 3.69
CA PHE A 136 15.72 -10.50 3.49
C PHE A 136 14.70 -9.74 2.65
N LEU A 137 14.28 -8.59 3.15
CA LEU A 137 13.29 -7.73 2.51
C LEU A 137 13.97 -6.52 1.87
N PHE A 138 13.61 -6.26 0.62
CA PHE A 138 13.98 -5.08 -0.14
C PHE A 138 12.72 -4.34 -0.56
N TYR A 139 12.72 -3.01 -0.48
CA TYR A 139 11.72 -2.20 -1.18
C TYR A 139 12.36 -1.47 -2.35
N ARG A 140 11.54 -1.18 -3.37
CA ARG A 140 11.88 -0.23 -4.42
C ARG A 140 10.76 0.78 -4.60
N TYR A 141 11.14 2.06 -4.62
CA TYR A 141 10.30 3.18 -4.99
C TYR A 141 11.01 3.95 -6.10
N GLU A 142 10.38 4.04 -7.27
CA GLU A 142 11.00 4.58 -8.48
C GLU A 142 12.37 3.92 -8.78
N THR A 143 13.46 4.69 -8.71
CA THR A 143 14.85 4.25 -8.92
C THR A 143 15.56 3.82 -7.63
N TYR A 144 15.01 4.16 -6.46
CA TYR A 144 15.61 3.85 -5.17
C TYR A 144 15.27 2.43 -4.74
N THR A 145 16.29 1.65 -4.42
CA THR A 145 16.16 0.29 -3.88
C THR A 145 16.97 0.20 -2.59
N GLU A 146 16.37 -0.34 -1.55
CA GLU A 146 16.99 -0.43 -0.22
C GLU A 146 16.64 -1.76 0.46
N GLU A 147 17.62 -2.33 1.14
CA GLU A 147 17.48 -3.53 1.97
C GLU A 147 17.15 -3.15 3.41
N CYS A 148 16.20 -3.85 4.02
CA CYS A 148 15.83 -3.65 5.41
C CYS A 148 16.96 -4.03 6.37
N GLN A 149 17.12 -3.23 7.42
CA GLN A 149 18.12 -3.43 8.46
C GLN A 149 17.50 -3.68 9.85
N ASP A 150 16.25 -3.25 10.07
CA ASP A 150 15.54 -3.38 11.35
C ASP A 150 14.49 -4.48 11.25
N TYR A 151 14.87 -5.69 11.67
CA TYR A 151 14.02 -6.87 11.64
C TYR A 151 13.55 -7.28 13.03
N THR A 152 12.31 -7.75 13.09
CA THR A 152 11.81 -8.55 14.21
C THR A 152 11.75 -10.03 13.79
N LYS A 153 12.19 -10.89 14.71
CA LYS A 153 12.39 -12.32 14.44
C LYS A 153 11.37 -13.19 15.17
N ASP A 154 11.06 -14.32 14.57
CA ASP A 154 10.25 -15.35 15.21
C ASP A 154 11.05 -16.19 16.22
N LYS A 155 10.39 -17.17 16.83
CA LYS A 155 11.00 -18.09 17.82
C LYS A 155 12.13 -18.96 17.28
N TRP A 156 12.27 -19.07 15.96
CA TRP A 156 13.36 -19.78 15.29
C TRP A 156 14.43 -18.82 14.75
N ASN A 157 14.42 -17.55 15.19
CA ASN A 157 15.36 -16.52 14.78
C ASN A 157 15.28 -16.18 13.28
N ARG A 158 14.12 -16.42 12.64
CA ARG A 158 13.86 -16.06 11.24
C ARG A 158 13.23 -14.67 11.19
N ASN A 159 13.65 -13.85 10.22
CA ASN A 159 13.05 -12.53 10.01
C ASN A 159 11.60 -12.69 9.53
N THR A 160 10.65 -12.07 10.24
CA THR A 160 9.21 -12.13 9.91
C THR A 160 8.54 -10.76 9.84
N GLU A 161 9.27 -9.73 10.24
CA GLU A 161 8.82 -8.35 10.21
C GLU A 161 10.01 -7.43 9.95
N CYS A 162 9.78 -6.35 9.21
CA CYS A 162 10.78 -5.36 8.85
C CYS A 162 10.22 -3.94 9.01
N ARG A 163 11.06 -3.01 9.48
CA ARG A 163 10.75 -1.59 9.60
C ARG A 163 11.79 -0.73 8.87
N PHE A 164 11.32 0.17 8.02
CA PHE A 164 12.07 1.32 7.55
C PHE A 164 11.53 2.56 8.26
N LEU A 165 12.37 3.18 9.09
CA LEU A 165 11.98 4.39 9.82
C LEU A 165 11.84 5.59 8.90
N VAL A 166 12.68 5.66 7.87
CA VAL A 166 12.69 6.69 6.84
C VAL A 166 12.90 5.99 5.50
N THR A 167 12.09 6.34 4.50
CA THR A 167 12.18 5.83 3.14
C THR A 167 12.32 6.97 2.13
N HIS A 168 12.62 6.61 0.89
CA HIS A 168 12.58 7.53 -0.25
C HIS A 168 11.18 7.70 -0.87
N ILE A 169 10.14 7.13 -0.26
CA ILE A 169 8.76 7.27 -0.75
C ILE A 169 8.32 8.72 -0.54
N ASP A 170 7.90 9.37 -1.63
CA ASP A 170 7.42 10.75 -1.60
C ASP A 170 5.99 10.80 -1.04
N PRO A 171 5.74 11.47 0.10
CA PRO A 171 4.40 11.54 0.69
C PRO A 171 3.40 12.37 -0.14
N GLU A 172 3.86 13.22 -1.07
CA GLU A 172 3.00 14.06 -1.90
C GLU A 172 2.48 13.33 -3.14
N GLU A 173 3.22 12.34 -3.62
CA GLU A 173 2.85 11.51 -4.76
C GLU A 173 1.72 10.54 -4.42
N ILE A 174 0.89 10.25 -5.42
CA ILE A 174 -0.28 9.37 -5.29
C ILE A 174 -0.23 8.31 -6.38
N ASP A 175 -0.73 7.10 -6.08
CA ASP A 175 -0.82 5.98 -7.02
C ASP A 175 0.54 5.46 -7.55
N ASN A 176 1.66 5.96 -7.05
CA ASN A 176 2.97 5.39 -7.33
C ASN A 176 3.10 3.97 -6.73
N LEU A 177 3.84 3.13 -7.46
CA LEU A 177 4.04 1.73 -7.11
C LEU A 177 5.21 1.58 -6.15
N ILE A 178 4.93 0.99 -5.00
CA ILE A 178 5.93 0.48 -4.07
C ILE A 178 6.10 -1.01 -4.34
N VAL A 179 7.32 -1.41 -4.68
CA VAL A 179 7.67 -2.82 -4.89
C VAL A 179 8.26 -3.37 -3.61
N ILE A 180 7.74 -4.49 -3.14
CA ILE A 180 8.33 -5.27 -2.06
C ILE A 180 8.87 -6.57 -2.64
N HIS A 181 10.12 -6.88 -2.33
CA HIS A 181 10.77 -8.13 -2.69
C HIS A 181 11.30 -8.80 -1.42
N ILE A 182 10.93 -10.05 -1.22
CA ILE A 182 11.47 -10.86 -0.12
C ILE A 182 12.17 -12.06 -0.75
N ASN A 183 13.45 -12.22 -0.47
CA ASN A 183 14.19 -13.42 -0.80
C ASN A 183 14.55 -14.17 0.50
N GLY A 184 15.19 -15.32 0.37
CA GLY A 184 15.71 -16.03 1.52
C GLY A 184 16.83 -16.97 1.17
N SER A 185 17.55 -17.40 2.21
CA SER A 185 18.63 -18.37 2.11
C SER A 185 18.43 -19.47 3.15
N SER A 186 18.81 -20.68 2.79
CA SER A 186 18.83 -21.85 3.67
C SER A 186 19.90 -22.81 3.18
N LYS A 187 20.47 -23.60 4.08
CA LYS A 187 21.44 -24.66 3.74
C LYS A 187 20.76 -25.86 3.08
N TYR A 188 19.47 -26.06 3.33
CA TYR A 188 18.74 -27.28 2.99
C TYR A 188 17.81 -27.14 1.79
N ALA A 189 17.40 -25.91 1.44
CA ALA A 189 16.51 -25.67 0.32
C ALA A 189 16.77 -24.32 -0.36
N THR A 190 16.50 -24.26 -1.67
CA THR A 190 16.39 -22.97 -2.37
C THR A 190 15.04 -22.34 -2.02
N ILE A 191 15.09 -21.16 -1.40
CA ILE A 191 13.90 -20.42 -1.00
C ILE A 191 13.33 -19.64 -2.18
N LYS A 192 12.05 -19.86 -2.48
CA LYS A 192 11.33 -19.19 -3.56
C LYS A 192 11.12 -17.71 -3.20
N PRO A 193 11.71 -16.76 -3.94
CA PRO A 193 11.50 -15.35 -3.65
C PRO A 193 10.05 -14.94 -3.90
N PHE A 194 9.60 -13.92 -3.19
CA PHE A 194 8.28 -13.33 -3.32
C PHE A 194 8.39 -11.86 -3.73
N GLN A 195 7.43 -11.39 -4.51
CA GLN A 195 7.34 -9.99 -4.92
C GLN A 195 5.88 -9.56 -4.93
N GLN A 196 5.61 -8.34 -4.45
CA GLN A 196 4.30 -7.73 -4.50
C GLN A 196 4.42 -6.25 -4.82
N LEU A 197 3.48 -5.74 -5.61
CA LEU A 197 3.34 -4.33 -5.94
C LEU A 197 2.19 -3.78 -5.12
N PHE A 198 2.43 -2.66 -4.43
CA PHE A 198 1.40 -1.92 -3.72
C PHE A 198 1.27 -0.53 -4.33
N ASN A 199 0.05 -0.08 -4.56
CA ASN A 199 -0.19 1.35 -4.75
C ASN A 199 0.02 2.05 -3.41
N GLN A 200 0.73 3.17 -3.41
CA GLN A 200 1.09 3.90 -2.20
C GLN A 200 -0.11 4.22 -1.30
N ASN A 201 -1.21 4.71 -1.87
CA ASN A 201 -2.44 5.03 -1.17
C ASN A 201 -3.20 3.80 -0.63
N ALA A 202 -2.97 2.61 -1.20
CA ALA A 202 -3.62 1.38 -0.77
C ALA A 202 -3.01 0.82 0.52
N ILE A 203 -1.78 1.23 0.85
CA ILE A 203 -1.07 0.80 2.07
C ILE A 203 -0.80 1.93 3.06
N GLU A 204 -1.21 3.16 2.76
CA GLU A 204 -1.11 4.26 3.70
C GLU A 204 -2.12 4.08 4.84
N LYS A 205 -1.60 4.09 6.08
CA LYS A 205 -2.42 4.24 7.28
C LYS A 205 -2.38 5.69 7.74
N VAL A 206 -3.53 6.35 7.65
CA VAL A 206 -3.71 7.75 8.02
C VAL A 206 -3.33 7.96 9.49
N ASN A 207 -2.68 9.08 9.78
CA ASN A 207 -2.36 9.45 11.16
C ASN A 207 -3.61 9.83 11.96
N VAL A 208 -3.55 9.64 13.28
CA VAL A 208 -4.61 10.08 14.19
C VAL A 208 -4.78 11.62 14.09
N PRO A 209 -6.01 12.16 14.13
CA PRO A 209 -6.23 13.61 14.26
C PRO A 209 -5.46 14.18 15.45
N ARG A 210 -4.87 15.37 15.26
CA ARG A 210 -4.07 16.01 16.32
C ARG A 210 -4.90 17.01 17.11
N ASN A 211 -4.44 17.36 18.30
CA ASN A 211 -5.01 18.45 19.12
C ASN A 211 -6.53 18.33 19.28
N VAL A 212 -7.01 17.12 19.57
CA VAL A 212 -8.42 16.86 19.81
C VAL A 212 -8.81 17.50 21.14
N THR A 213 -9.72 18.46 21.08
CA THR A 213 -10.28 19.13 22.27
C THR A 213 -11.78 18.92 22.28
N VAL A 214 -12.32 18.65 23.47
CA VAL A 214 -13.75 18.53 23.68
C VAL A 214 -14.12 19.24 24.97
N PHE A 215 -15.14 20.08 24.91
CA PHE A 215 -15.68 20.75 26.09
C PHE A 215 -17.20 20.88 25.98
N LEU A 216 -17.82 21.22 27.11
CA LEU A 216 -19.25 21.45 27.20
C LEU A 216 -19.53 22.94 27.29
N GLU A 217 -20.43 23.42 26.44
CA GLU A 217 -20.98 24.76 26.50
C GLU A 217 -22.49 24.65 26.65
N GLN A 218 -23.02 25.00 27.83
CA GLN A 218 -24.43 24.82 28.18
C GLN A 218 -24.88 23.36 28.03
N ASN A 219 -25.66 23.03 26.99
CA ASN A 219 -26.13 21.67 26.68
C ASN A 219 -25.46 21.08 25.43
N ASP A 220 -24.46 21.77 24.89
CA ASP A 220 -23.75 21.36 23.68
C ASP A 220 -22.37 20.82 24.01
N LEU A 221 -22.05 19.70 23.37
CA LEU A 221 -20.71 19.20 23.24
C LEU A 221 -20.07 19.87 22.02
N LEU A 222 -18.95 20.54 22.25
CA LEU A 222 -18.13 21.17 21.23
C LEU A 222 -16.81 20.43 21.13
N ALA A 223 -16.53 19.86 19.96
CA ALA A 223 -15.30 19.18 19.66
C ALA A 223 -14.57 19.86 18.51
N THR A 224 -13.26 20.07 18.66
CA THR A 224 -12.39 20.55 17.58
C THR A 224 -11.11 19.74 17.53
N TRP A 225 -10.53 19.59 16.34
CA TRP A 225 -9.29 18.87 16.13
C TRP A 225 -8.55 19.39 14.90
N GLU A 226 -7.25 19.16 14.84
CA GLU A 226 -6.45 19.39 13.64
C GLU A 226 -6.49 18.19 12.70
N LYS A 227 -6.24 18.46 11.41
CA LYS A 227 -6.08 17.40 10.41
C LYS A 227 -4.90 16.48 10.75
N PRO A 228 -4.91 15.22 10.29
CA PRO A 228 -3.76 14.33 10.38
C PRO A 228 -2.48 14.92 9.77
N ILE A 229 -1.33 14.43 10.23
CA ILE A 229 -0.04 14.71 9.60
C ILE A 229 -0.05 14.11 8.20
N SER A 230 -0.02 14.97 7.20
CA SER A 230 -0.12 14.64 5.78
C SER A 230 0.07 15.92 4.94
N PRO A 231 0.58 15.82 3.70
CA PRO A 231 0.62 16.96 2.78
C PRO A 231 -0.78 17.39 2.29
N PHE A 232 -1.79 16.52 2.42
CA PHE A 232 -3.14 16.84 1.95
C PHE A 232 -3.83 17.91 2.80
N ARG A 233 -4.69 18.69 2.13
CA ARG A 233 -5.52 19.72 2.76
C ARG A 233 -6.60 19.11 3.63
N LYS A 234 -7.18 19.90 4.53
CA LYS A 234 -8.20 19.42 5.50
C LYS A 234 -9.47 18.87 4.83
N GLU A 235 -9.81 19.38 3.64
CA GLU A 235 -10.99 18.95 2.87
C GLU A 235 -10.84 17.52 2.32
N CYS A 236 -9.60 17.00 2.31
CA CYS A 236 -9.27 15.64 1.88
C CYS A 236 -9.50 14.59 2.96
N PHE A 237 -10.01 14.96 4.13
CA PHE A 237 -10.20 14.04 5.25
C PHE A 237 -11.66 13.94 5.65
N GLU A 238 -12.06 12.72 6.02
CA GLU A 238 -13.27 12.45 6.78
C GLU A 238 -12.89 11.87 8.14
N TYR A 239 -13.80 12.02 9.08
CA TYR A 239 -13.62 11.61 10.47
C TYR A 239 -14.78 10.73 10.92
N GLU A 240 -14.47 9.76 11.77
CA GLU A 240 -15.46 9.09 12.60
C GLU A 240 -15.30 9.54 14.04
N PHE A 241 -16.41 9.98 14.63
CA PHE A 241 -16.51 10.46 16.00
C PHE A 241 -17.31 9.45 16.82
N SER A 242 -16.62 8.75 17.71
CA SER A 242 -17.23 7.80 18.64
C SER A 242 -17.61 8.52 19.93
N LEU A 243 -18.89 8.43 20.30
CA LEU A 243 -19.44 8.96 21.55
C LEU A 243 -20.11 7.82 22.30
N CYS A 244 -19.60 7.48 23.49
CA CYS A 244 -20.21 6.49 24.39
C CYS A 244 -20.74 7.21 25.65
N ASN A 245 -22.03 7.09 25.92
CA ASN A 245 -22.63 7.51 27.18
C ASN A 245 -22.34 6.44 28.24
N LEU A 246 -21.61 6.79 29.29
CA LEU A 246 -21.16 5.85 30.31
C LEU A 246 -22.28 5.44 31.29
N LYS A 247 -23.37 6.22 31.38
CA LYS A 247 -24.53 5.90 32.22
C LYS A 247 -25.43 4.86 31.57
N SER A 248 -25.74 5.04 30.28
CA SER A 248 -26.60 4.11 29.53
C SER A 248 -25.84 2.99 28.82
N GLY A 249 -24.53 3.13 28.64
CA GLY A 249 -23.72 2.27 27.78
C GLY A 249 -23.94 2.48 26.27
N SER A 250 -24.73 3.47 25.86
CA SER A 250 -25.05 3.66 24.44
C SER A 250 -23.85 4.24 23.69
N LYS A 251 -23.39 3.56 22.62
CA LYS A 251 -22.32 4.00 21.72
C LYS A 251 -22.88 4.47 20.38
N GLN A 252 -22.42 5.61 19.91
CA GLN A 252 -22.75 6.18 18.61
C GLN A 252 -21.47 6.51 17.85
N ILE A 253 -21.44 6.24 16.54
CA ILE A 253 -20.35 6.64 15.65
C ILE A 253 -20.93 7.55 14.57
N LEU A 254 -20.43 8.78 14.50
CA LEU A 254 -20.89 9.81 13.59
C LEU A 254 -19.80 10.09 12.55
N LYS A 255 -20.20 10.24 11.29
CA LYS A 255 -19.29 10.64 10.20
C LYS A 255 -19.28 12.15 10.02
N ILE A 256 -18.10 12.74 9.96
CA ILE A 256 -17.89 14.18 9.98
C ILE A 256 -16.87 14.56 8.89
N SER A 257 -17.15 15.61 8.14
CA SER A 257 -16.28 16.12 7.06
C SER A 257 -15.64 17.48 7.37
N SER A 258 -15.71 17.90 8.64
CA SER A 258 -15.16 19.16 9.16
C SER A 258 -14.27 18.88 10.37
N ASN A 259 -13.36 19.81 10.68
CA ASN A 259 -12.47 19.75 11.84
C ASN A 259 -13.10 20.23 13.15
N ASN A 260 -14.41 20.48 13.13
CA ASN A 260 -15.20 20.88 14.28
C ASN A 260 -16.55 20.18 14.24
N PHE A 261 -17.12 19.96 15.42
CA PHE A 261 -18.38 19.28 15.59
C PHE A 261 -19.12 19.80 16.81
N ARG A 262 -20.44 19.98 16.67
CA ARG A 262 -21.34 20.39 17.73
C ARG A 262 -22.48 19.39 17.83
N LEU A 263 -22.76 18.91 19.03
CA LEU A 263 -23.84 17.98 19.30
C LEU A 263 -24.52 18.31 20.62
N GLN A 264 -25.86 18.40 20.61
CA GLN A 264 -26.63 18.48 21.84
C GLN A 264 -26.58 17.14 22.58
N ILE A 265 -26.23 17.19 23.87
CA ILE A 265 -26.12 16.01 24.72
C ILE A 265 -26.81 16.23 26.07
N ASP A 266 -27.04 15.14 26.79
CA ASP A 266 -27.47 15.20 28.19
C ASP A 266 -26.26 15.46 29.09
N VAL A 267 -26.10 16.71 29.52
CA VAL A 267 -24.97 17.14 30.37
C VAL A 267 -24.99 16.56 31.79
N THR A 268 -26.04 15.85 32.18
CA THR A 268 -26.07 15.07 33.43
C THR A 268 -25.31 13.75 33.31
N CYS A 269 -25.03 13.30 32.08
CA CYS A 269 -24.28 12.08 31.83
C CYS A 269 -22.78 12.35 31.64
N ARG A 270 -21.96 11.33 31.92
CA ARG A 270 -20.54 11.31 31.54
C ARG A 270 -20.35 10.54 30.24
N TYR A 271 -19.48 11.04 29.38
CA TYR A 271 -19.22 10.48 28.06
C TYR A 271 -17.74 10.15 27.86
N SER A 272 -17.47 9.11 27.08
CA SER A 272 -16.14 8.83 26.51
C SER A 272 -16.16 9.07 25.00
N ILE A 273 -15.10 9.70 24.51
CA ILE A 273 -15.03 10.21 23.14
C ILE A 273 -13.72 9.79 22.52
N GLN A 274 -13.78 9.36 21.26
CA GLN A 274 -12.62 9.11 20.42
C GLN A 274 -12.91 9.57 18.99
N ILE A 275 -11.85 9.95 18.29
CA ILE A 275 -11.93 10.33 16.88
C ILE A 275 -10.87 9.60 16.07
N ARG A 276 -11.20 9.23 14.83
CA ARG A 276 -10.26 8.70 13.85
C ARG A 276 -10.50 9.33 12.48
N ALA A 277 -9.50 9.25 11.60
CA ALA A 277 -9.53 9.85 10.27
C ALA A 277 -9.33 8.82 9.16
N ASN A 278 -9.83 9.16 7.98
CA ASN A 278 -9.49 8.53 6.71
C ASN A 278 -9.46 9.60 5.60
N HIS A 279 -8.91 9.25 4.45
CA HIS A 279 -8.99 10.07 3.25
C HIS A 279 -10.42 10.13 2.71
N HIS A 280 -10.76 11.26 2.14
CA HIS A 280 -12.06 11.57 1.52
C HIS A 280 -11.86 12.52 0.34
N ILE A 281 -12.71 12.45 -0.68
CA ILE A 281 -12.72 13.28 -1.91
C ILE A 281 -11.45 13.21 -2.76
N CYS A 282 -10.30 13.59 -2.20
CA CYS A 282 -9.02 13.73 -2.89
C CYS A 282 -8.35 12.39 -3.21
N LEU A 283 -8.53 11.39 -2.33
CA LEU A 283 -7.98 10.05 -2.49
C LEU A 283 -9.04 8.99 -2.21
N ARG A 284 -8.79 7.77 -2.72
CA ARG A 284 -9.56 6.60 -2.31
C ARG A 284 -9.36 6.38 -0.81
N ARG A 285 -10.43 5.98 -0.13
CA ARG A 285 -10.39 5.57 1.28
C ARG A 285 -9.39 4.42 1.43
N GLY A 286 -8.43 4.60 2.33
CA GLY A 286 -7.43 3.60 2.69
C GLY A 286 -7.74 3.02 4.07
N PHE A 287 -6.68 2.74 4.83
CA PHE A 287 -6.82 2.34 6.23
C PHE A 287 -7.24 3.53 7.09
N TRP A 288 -8.25 3.30 7.92
CA TRP A 288 -8.58 4.23 8.99
C TRP A 288 -7.37 4.39 9.93
N SER A 289 -7.20 5.61 10.44
CA SER A 289 -6.28 5.83 11.54
C SER A 289 -6.66 4.98 12.74
N ASP A 290 -5.70 4.79 13.64
CA ASP A 290 -6.02 4.39 14.99
C ASP A 290 -6.96 5.43 15.63
N TRP A 291 -7.75 5.01 16.61
CA TRP A 291 -8.57 5.94 17.39
C TRP A 291 -7.66 6.85 18.22
N SER A 292 -8.07 8.11 18.41
CA SER A 292 -7.45 9.00 19.37
C SER A 292 -7.50 8.42 20.78
N GLU A 293 -6.68 8.99 21.67
CA GLU A 293 -6.85 8.78 23.10
C GLU A 293 -8.29 9.12 23.52
N ILE A 294 -8.75 8.42 24.54
CA ILE A 294 -10.11 8.58 25.06
C ILE A 294 -10.19 9.89 25.85
N ILE A 295 -11.11 10.76 25.45
CA ILE A 295 -11.44 11.99 26.16
C ILE A 295 -12.73 11.80 26.93
N TYR A 296 -12.74 12.21 28.20
CA TYR A 296 -13.93 12.16 29.04
C TYR A 296 -14.50 13.55 29.30
N VAL A 297 -15.83 13.69 29.14
CA VAL A 297 -16.56 14.94 29.42
C VAL A 297 -17.85 14.65 30.19
N GLY A 298 -18.39 15.66 30.88
CA GLY A 298 -19.56 15.53 31.74
C GLY A 298 -19.22 15.31 33.21
N LYS A 299 -20.21 15.49 34.09
CA LYS A 299 -20.00 15.35 35.54
C LYS A 299 -19.92 13.89 35.95
N ASN A 300 -19.02 13.59 36.89
CA ASN A 300 -19.16 12.42 37.73
C ASN A 300 -20.30 12.71 38.71
N ASP A 301 -21.43 12.02 38.59
CA ASP A 301 -22.30 11.82 39.75
C ASP A 301 -21.60 10.81 40.68
N VAL A 302 -20.53 11.26 41.34
CA VAL A 302 -20.01 10.62 42.55
C VAL A 302 -20.31 11.57 43.70
N LEU A 303 -21.59 11.65 44.03
CA LEU A 303 -22.03 11.90 45.39
C LEU A 303 -22.64 10.60 45.88
N LEU A 304 -21.80 9.75 46.48
CA LEU A 304 -22.08 9.16 47.79
C LEU A 304 -20.86 8.39 48.34
N SER A 305 -20.50 8.80 49.55
CA SER A 305 -19.80 8.07 50.62
C SER A 305 -18.34 7.64 50.42
N TYR A 306 -17.50 8.22 51.28
CA TYR A 306 -16.30 7.60 51.83
C TYR A 306 -16.53 6.09 52.10
N ASN A 307 -15.52 5.30 51.73
CA ASN A 307 -15.31 3.87 52.02
C ASN A 307 -15.99 2.87 51.06
N ILE A 308 -15.26 2.43 50.03
CA ILE A 308 -14.66 1.08 49.90
C ILE A 308 -14.08 0.95 48.48
N ILE A 309 -12.79 0.62 48.41
CA ILE A 309 -12.11 0.22 47.17
C ILE A 309 -12.72 -1.10 46.72
N THR A 310 -13.45 -1.11 45.61
CA THR A 310 -13.61 -2.31 44.78
C THR A 310 -13.50 -1.92 43.31
N LEU A 311 -12.51 -2.50 42.64
CA LEU A 311 -12.34 -2.49 41.20
C LEU A 311 -13.56 -3.13 40.54
N LEU A 312 -14.31 -2.35 39.79
CA LEU A 312 -15.24 -2.84 38.77
C LEU A 312 -14.78 -2.27 37.42
N GLU A 313 -14.12 -3.13 36.66
CA GLU A 313 -13.74 -2.88 35.27
C GLU A 313 -15.00 -2.65 34.44
N SER A 314 -15.23 -1.40 34.03
CA SER A 314 -16.22 -1.05 33.01
C SER A 314 -15.74 -1.51 31.63
N ARG A 315 -15.81 -2.81 31.35
CA ARG A 315 -15.53 -3.44 30.04
C ARG A 315 -16.65 -3.24 29.00
N CYS A 316 -17.45 -2.17 29.09
CA CYS A 316 -18.61 -2.00 28.19
C CYS A 316 -18.36 -1.13 26.95
N CYS A 317 -17.25 -0.39 26.84
CA CYS A 317 -17.01 0.50 25.67
C CYS A 317 -15.68 0.28 24.93
N LEU A 318 -14.93 -0.78 25.23
CA LEU A 318 -13.70 -1.17 24.53
C LEU A 318 -13.99 -2.28 23.49
N ILE A 319 -14.53 -1.89 22.33
CA ILE A 319 -14.47 -2.66 21.07
C ILE A 319 -14.35 -1.66 19.91
#